data_AF-A0A485LI35-F1
#
_entry.id   AF-A0A485LI35-F1
#
_cell.length_a   1.000
_cell.length_b   1.000
_cell.length_c   1.000
_cell.angle_alpha   90.00
_cell.angle_beta   90.00
_cell.angle_gamma   90.00
#
_symmetry.space_group_name_H-M   'P 1'
#
loop_
_entity.id
_entity.type
_entity.pdbx_description
1 polymer ?
#
loop_
_entity_poly.entity_id
_entity_poly.type
_entity_poly.pdbx_seq_one_letter_code
_entity_poly.pdbx_strand_id
1 'polypeptide(L)'
;MATSFETWLCSRLEELSIDSEVYGEYVSGIIADPDSDLADRCATAVDVLRAVAGDEAALDTMAGELEQKWIEQEKELEQKKIQELEASKLRLLAEKEEELKLVEINKQKEAEKAQARLHMSKEELAQRDKILREYGSVGDSEMDEDGNVIVRAQKTEDLGAVNTNRTQGKVAEQAMREKMKKEHDAKVKREKELLEADRLRKDKSAKRTQKREKQRGCG
;
A
#
# COMPACT_ATOMS: atom_id res chain seq x y z
N MET A 1 20.06 -20.79 -1.90
CA MET A 1 20.92 -20.96 -0.71
C MET A 1 20.27 -22.02 0.12
N ALA A 2 21.01 -23.07 0.50
CA ALA A 2 20.46 -24.12 1.35
C ALA A 2 20.11 -23.53 2.72
N THR A 3 18.98 -23.93 3.28
CA THR A 3 18.57 -23.50 4.63
C THR A 3 19.48 -24.11 5.70
N SER A 4 19.48 -23.53 6.91
CA SER A 4 20.26 -24.08 8.04
C SER A 4 19.88 -25.54 8.30
N PHE A 5 18.58 -25.84 8.23
CA PHE A 5 18.05 -27.20 8.31
C PHE A 5 18.58 -28.11 7.19
N GLU A 6 18.51 -27.71 5.93
CA GLU A 6 18.98 -28.52 4.80
C GLU A 6 20.46 -28.86 4.92
N THR A 7 21.31 -27.89 5.30
CA THR A 7 22.74 -28.16 5.48
C THR A 7 23.03 -29.14 6.60
N TRP A 8 22.27 -29.06 7.69
CA TRP A 8 22.37 -30.00 8.80
C TRP A 8 21.88 -31.39 8.39
N LEU A 9 20.74 -31.46 7.70
CA LEU A 9 20.13 -32.71 7.22
C LEU A 9 21.07 -33.44 6.26
N CYS A 10 21.67 -32.74 5.28
CA CYS A 10 22.61 -33.37 4.34
C CYS A 10 23.82 -33.95 5.08
N SER A 11 24.41 -33.20 6.01
CA SER A 11 25.52 -33.69 6.84
C SER A 11 25.11 -34.94 7.65
N ARG A 12 23.90 -34.93 8.20
CA ARG A 12 23.38 -36.04 9.01
C ARG A 12 23.11 -37.29 8.17
N LEU A 13 22.62 -37.14 6.95
CA LEU A 13 22.41 -38.25 6.01
C LEU A 13 23.74 -38.84 5.55
N GLU A 14 24.75 -38.02 5.30
CA GLU A 14 26.10 -38.46 4.93
C GLU A 14 26.77 -39.29 6.04
N GLU A 15 26.60 -38.90 7.31
CA GLU A 15 27.05 -39.69 8.47
C GLU A 15 26.42 -41.10 8.51
N LEU A 16 25.17 -41.21 8.07
CA LEU A 16 24.42 -42.48 7.99
C LEU A 16 24.70 -43.26 6.70
N SER A 17 25.61 -42.76 5.83
CA SER A 17 25.88 -43.30 4.50
C SER A 17 24.63 -43.38 3.61
N ILE A 18 23.69 -42.45 3.79
CA ILE A 18 22.50 -42.27 2.96
C ILE A 18 22.77 -41.15 1.95
N ASP A 19 22.28 -41.32 0.72
CA ASP A 19 22.41 -40.32 -0.34
C ASP A 19 21.69 -39.01 0.05
N SER A 20 22.47 -37.98 0.37
CA SER A 20 21.97 -36.68 0.83
C SER A 20 21.29 -35.87 -0.28
N GLU A 21 21.61 -36.11 -1.56
CA GLU A 21 21.00 -35.39 -2.68
C GLU A 21 19.57 -35.87 -2.92
N VAL A 22 19.35 -37.18 -2.88
CA VAL A 22 18.02 -37.78 -3.09
C VAL A 22 17.15 -37.65 -1.83
N TYR A 23 17.67 -38.08 -0.67
CA TYR A 23 16.87 -38.14 0.55
C TYR A 23 16.80 -36.80 1.27
N GLY A 24 17.76 -35.89 1.06
CA GLY A 24 17.72 -34.56 1.65
C GLY A 24 16.53 -33.73 1.15
N GLU A 25 16.31 -33.69 -0.16
CA GLU A 25 15.15 -32.97 -0.73
C GLU A 25 13.84 -33.67 -0.35
N TYR A 26 13.80 -35.01 -0.41
CA TYR A 26 12.60 -35.77 -0.09
C TYR A 26 12.16 -35.61 1.37
N VAL A 27 13.09 -35.76 2.33
CA VAL A 27 12.82 -35.57 3.77
C VAL A 27 12.44 -34.12 4.07
N SER A 28 13.13 -33.16 3.45
CA SER A 28 12.77 -31.74 3.59
C SER A 28 11.36 -31.47 3.08
N GLY A 29 10.96 -32.08 1.95
CA GLY A 29 9.62 -31.98 1.39
C GLY A 29 8.54 -32.53 2.33
N ILE A 30 8.78 -33.69 2.96
CA ILE A 30 7.85 -34.27 3.94
C ILE A 30 7.69 -33.35 5.15
N ILE A 31 8.80 -32.84 5.68
CA ILE A 31 8.78 -32.01 6.90
C ILE A 31 8.20 -30.63 6.63
N ALA A 32 8.36 -30.10 5.41
CA ALA A 32 7.80 -28.82 5.01
C ALA A 32 6.28 -28.84 4.76
N ASP A 33 5.65 -30.02 4.67
CA ASP A 33 4.22 -30.15 4.36
C ASP A 33 3.34 -29.58 5.49
N PRO A 34 2.59 -28.49 5.31
CA PRO A 34 1.81 -27.87 6.37
C PRO A 34 0.53 -28.65 6.75
N ASP A 35 0.14 -29.67 5.99
CA ASP A 35 -1.17 -30.33 6.16
C ASP A 35 -1.19 -31.37 7.30
N SER A 36 -0.02 -31.74 7.84
CA SER A 36 0.13 -32.75 8.90
C SER A 36 0.90 -32.21 10.11
N ASP A 37 0.76 -32.89 11.26
CA ASP A 37 1.51 -32.52 12.46
C ASP A 37 3.03 -32.70 12.25
N LEU A 38 3.85 -31.87 12.90
CA LEU A 38 5.32 -31.95 12.77
C LEU A 38 5.85 -33.29 13.27
N ALA A 39 5.34 -33.79 14.40
CA ALA A 39 5.75 -35.07 14.95
C ALA A 39 5.47 -36.22 13.98
N ASP A 40 4.28 -36.24 13.37
CA ASP A 40 3.88 -37.26 12.38
C ASP A 40 4.72 -37.20 11.10
N ARG A 41 5.03 -35.99 10.61
CA ARG A 41 5.90 -35.78 9.45
C ARG A 41 7.32 -36.24 9.72
N CYS A 42 7.89 -35.89 10.88
CA CYS A 42 9.21 -36.33 11.29
C CYS A 42 9.28 -37.86 11.44
N ALA A 43 8.25 -38.47 12.04
CA ALA A 43 8.16 -39.93 12.13
C ALA A 43 8.12 -40.59 10.74
N THR A 44 7.28 -40.07 9.84
CA THR A 44 7.16 -40.55 8.46
C THR A 44 8.48 -40.43 7.70
N ALA A 45 9.18 -39.30 7.86
CA ALA A 45 10.49 -39.09 7.26
C ALA A 45 11.52 -40.11 7.77
N VAL A 46 11.53 -40.39 9.08
CA VAL A 46 12.42 -41.41 9.66
C VAL A 46 12.07 -42.82 9.18
N ASP A 47 10.79 -43.15 9.03
CA ASP A 47 10.38 -44.47 8.53
C ASP A 47 10.83 -44.69 7.07
N VAL A 48 10.84 -43.65 6.25
CA VAL A 48 11.45 -43.71 4.90
C VAL A 48 12.96 -43.96 5.00
N LEU A 49 13.65 -43.25 5.89
CA LEU A 49 15.10 -43.41 6.06
C LEU A 49 15.44 -44.81 6.60
N ARG A 50 14.61 -45.39 7.48
CA ARG A 50 14.77 -46.77 7.99
C ARG A 50 14.74 -47.81 6.87
N ALA A 51 13.97 -47.59 5.81
CA ALA A 51 13.93 -48.52 4.68
C ALA A 51 15.25 -48.60 3.89
N VAL A 52 16.17 -47.65 4.11
CA VAL A 52 17.38 -47.45 3.31
C VAL A 52 18.64 -47.48 4.18
N ALA A 53 18.51 -47.14 5.46
CA ALA A 53 19.61 -47.14 6.42
C ALA A 53 20.12 -48.56 6.69
N GLY A 54 21.45 -48.70 6.76
CA GLY A 54 22.08 -49.95 7.18
C GLY A 54 22.09 -50.18 8.69
N ASP A 55 21.87 -49.12 9.48
CA ASP A 55 21.84 -49.13 10.94
C ASP A 55 20.59 -48.42 11.45
N GLU A 56 19.55 -49.20 11.79
CA GLU A 56 18.28 -48.67 12.29
C GLU A 56 18.42 -48.01 13.67
N ALA A 57 19.37 -48.46 14.51
CA ALA A 57 19.55 -47.92 15.86
C ALA A 57 20.05 -46.47 15.82
N ALA A 58 20.78 -46.09 14.77
CA ALA A 58 21.24 -44.73 14.54
C ALA A 58 20.08 -43.75 14.24
N LEU A 59 18.88 -44.25 13.92
CA LEU A 59 17.70 -43.44 13.59
C LEU A 59 16.73 -43.26 14.76
N ASP A 60 16.94 -43.93 15.90
CA ASP A 60 16.00 -43.89 17.05
C ASP A 60 15.79 -42.48 17.62
N THR A 61 16.81 -41.63 17.55
CA THR A 61 16.73 -40.23 18.00
C THR A 61 16.43 -39.24 16.87
N MET A 62 16.48 -39.70 15.61
CA MET A 62 16.43 -38.83 14.42
C MET A 62 15.12 -38.05 14.32
N ALA A 63 14.00 -38.64 14.72
CA ALA A 63 12.69 -37.95 14.67
C ALA A 63 12.68 -36.71 15.59
N GLY A 64 13.22 -36.84 16.79
CA GLY A 64 13.34 -35.73 17.74
C GLY A 64 14.38 -34.70 17.30
N GLU A 65 15.49 -35.14 16.69
CA GLU A 65 16.50 -34.24 16.11
C GLU A 65 15.91 -33.39 14.96
N LEU A 66 15.15 -34.03 14.05
CA LEU A 66 14.46 -33.36 12.94
C LEU A 66 13.46 -32.32 13.45
N GLU A 67 12.62 -32.69 14.42
CA GLU A 67 11.66 -31.77 15.02
C GLU A 67 12.34 -30.55 15.65
N GLN A 68 13.38 -30.76 16.46
CA GLN A 68 14.11 -29.68 17.10
C GLN A 68 14.76 -28.73 16.07
N LYS A 69 15.39 -29.29 15.04
CA LYS A 69 16.07 -28.52 14.01
C LYS A 69 15.10 -27.75 13.13
N TRP A 70 13.93 -28.32 12.86
CA TRP A 70 12.86 -27.62 12.14
C TRP A 70 12.31 -26.44 12.95
N ILE A 71 12.01 -26.64 14.23
CA ILE A 71 11.52 -25.57 15.12
C ILE A 71 12.56 -24.45 15.26
N GLU A 72 13.84 -24.80 15.38
CA GLU A 72 14.94 -23.83 15.41
C GLU A 72 14.96 -22.96 14.15
N GLN A 73 14.84 -23.60 12.97
CA GLN A 73 14.75 -22.90 11.69
C GLN A 73 13.52 -21.97 11.61
N GLU A 74 12.34 -22.44 12.00
CA GLU A 74 11.13 -21.62 11.97
C GLU A 74 11.27 -20.39 12.88
N LYS A 75 11.86 -20.57 14.06
CA LYS A 75 12.12 -19.49 15.00
C LYS A 75 13.12 -18.47 14.43
N GLU A 76 14.19 -18.93 13.78
CA GLU A 76 15.14 -18.03 13.11
C GLU A 76 14.48 -17.25 11.97
N LEU A 77 13.66 -17.90 11.17
CA LEU A 77 12.92 -17.26 10.07
C LEU A 77 11.96 -16.20 10.61
N GLU A 78 11.25 -16.49 11.70
CA GLU A 78 10.36 -15.53 12.34
C GLU A 78 11.12 -14.33 12.90
N GLN A 79 12.25 -14.56 13.57
CA GLN A 79 13.10 -13.47 14.07
C GLN A 79 13.63 -12.58 12.95
N LYS A 80 14.06 -13.17 11.82
CA LYS A 80 14.51 -12.42 10.63
C LYS A 80 13.38 -11.56 10.06
N LYS A 81 12.16 -12.09 9.96
CA LYS A 81 10.99 -11.32 9.51
C LYS A 81 10.69 -10.14 10.44
N ILE A 82 10.75 -10.34 11.76
CA ILE A 82 10.53 -9.28 12.74
C ILE A 82 11.58 -8.18 12.56
N GLN A 83 12.85 -8.54 12.47
CA GLN A 83 13.94 -7.58 12.27
C GLN A 83 13.81 -6.80 10.97
N GLU A 84 13.40 -7.46 9.88
CA GLU A 84 13.18 -6.81 8.59
C GLU A 84 12.00 -5.82 8.64
N LEU A 85 10.92 -6.19 9.32
CA LEU A 85 9.77 -5.31 9.54
C LEU A 85 10.15 -4.09 10.39
N GLU A 86 10.96 -4.27 11.44
CA GLU A 86 11.46 -3.17 12.27
C GLU A 86 12.39 -2.24 11.49
N ALA A 87 13.32 -2.79 10.71
CA ALA A 87 14.19 -2.02 9.84
C ALA A 87 13.41 -1.22 8.79
N SER A 88 12.38 -1.82 8.21
CA SER A 88 11.48 -1.16 7.25
C SER A 88 10.71 0.00 7.91
N LYS A 89 10.17 -0.20 9.12
CA LYS A 89 9.50 0.86 9.90
C LYS A 89 10.45 2.01 10.21
N LEU A 90 11.68 1.71 10.61
CA LEU A 90 12.68 2.72 10.93
C LEU A 90 13.04 3.56 9.70
N ARG A 91 13.21 2.92 8.53
CA ARG A 91 13.45 3.62 7.25
C ARG A 91 12.29 4.55 6.90
N LEU A 92 11.05 4.09 7.02
CA LEU A 92 9.87 4.91 6.75
C LEU A 92 9.77 6.12 7.68
N LEU A 93 10.14 5.96 8.96
CA LEU A 93 10.18 7.07 9.91
C LEU A 93 11.24 8.10 9.54
N ALA A 94 12.44 7.63 9.18
CA ALA A 94 13.53 8.52 8.74
C ALA A 94 13.14 9.32 7.48
N GLU A 95 12.51 8.67 6.50
CA GLU A 95 12.02 9.33 5.28
C GLU A 95 10.98 10.42 5.59
N LYS A 96 10.03 10.13 6.49
CA LYS A 96 9.05 11.12 6.95
C LYS A 96 9.69 12.30 7.68
N GLU A 97 10.71 12.06 8.49
CA GLU A 97 11.44 13.13 9.17
C GLU A 97 12.19 14.02 8.18
N GLU A 98 12.78 13.45 7.12
CA GLU A 98 13.41 14.21 6.04
C GLU A 98 12.39 15.05 5.26
N GLU A 99 11.23 14.47 4.93
CA GLU A 99 10.16 15.20 4.26
C GLU A 99 9.66 16.38 5.09
N LEU A 100 9.43 16.17 6.40
CA LEU A 100 9.02 17.24 7.32
C LEU A 100 10.05 18.38 7.40
N LYS A 101 11.35 18.04 7.46
CA LYS A 101 12.42 19.05 7.42
C LYS A 101 12.39 19.85 6.12
N LEU A 102 12.15 19.19 4.98
CA LEU A 102 12.06 19.85 3.69
C LEU A 102 10.86 20.81 3.62
N VAL A 103 9.70 20.39 4.13
CA VAL A 103 8.51 21.23 4.25
C VAL A 103 8.78 22.44 5.13
N GLU A 104 9.47 22.27 6.27
CA GLU A 104 9.81 23.37 7.16
C GLU A 104 10.77 24.38 6.51
N ILE A 105 11.82 23.90 5.82
CA ILE A 105 12.74 24.75 5.06
C ILE A 105 11.98 25.54 3.97
N ASN A 106 11.07 24.89 3.25
CA ASN A 106 10.28 25.56 2.22
C ASN A 106 9.35 26.62 2.81
N LYS A 107 8.72 26.33 3.95
CA LYS A 107 7.87 27.27 4.68
C LYS A 107 8.67 28.50 5.15
N GLN A 108 9.89 28.29 5.66
CA GLN A 108 10.78 29.39 6.05
C GLN A 108 11.16 30.26 4.84
N LYS A 109 11.58 29.64 3.73
CA LYS A 109 11.89 30.35 2.48
C LYS A 109 10.69 31.14 1.94
N GLU A 110 9.49 30.59 2.04
CA GLU A 110 8.27 31.29 1.62
C GLU A 110 7.97 32.49 2.54
N ALA A 111 8.12 32.32 3.85
CA ALA A 111 7.98 33.41 4.82
C ALA A 111 9.01 34.53 4.60
N GLU A 112 10.28 34.20 4.34
CA GLU A 112 11.32 35.16 3.97
C GLU A 112 10.97 35.92 2.69
N LYS A 113 10.52 35.21 1.64
CA LYS A 113 10.03 35.84 0.40
C LYS A 113 8.84 36.76 0.67
N ALA A 114 7.92 36.37 1.55
CA ALA A 114 6.78 37.20 1.92
C ALA A 114 7.22 38.47 2.66
N GLN A 115 8.17 38.36 3.61
CA GLN A 115 8.74 39.51 4.29
C GLN A 115 9.49 40.43 3.33
N ALA A 116 10.30 39.89 2.42
CA ALA A 116 10.99 40.67 1.39
C ALA A 116 10.00 41.46 0.53
N ARG A 117 8.82 40.90 0.23
CA ARG A 117 7.76 41.62 -0.50
C ARG A 117 7.19 42.81 0.27
N LEU A 118 7.12 42.73 1.61
CA LEU A 118 6.64 43.83 2.44
C LEU A 118 7.61 45.01 2.46
N HIS A 119 8.89 44.77 2.20
CA HIS A 119 9.93 45.80 2.15
C HIS A 119 10.16 46.40 0.75
N MET A 120 9.45 45.92 -0.29
CA MET A 120 9.57 46.48 -1.65
C MET A 120 8.83 47.81 -1.80
N SER A 121 9.38 48.70 -2.65
CA SER A 121 8.71 49.94 -3.04
C SER A 121 7.47 49.66 -3.90
N LYS A 122 6.51 50.58 -3.91
CA LYS A 122 5.29 50.49 -4.75
C LYS A 122 5.61 50.32 -6.24
N GLU A 123 6.68 50.94 -6.71
CA GLU A 123 7.11 50.89 -8.11
C GLU A 123 7.69 49.51 -8.47
N GLU A 124 8.45 48.90 -7.56
CA GLU A 124 9.02 47.55 -7.70
C GLU A 124 7.93 46.46 -7.64
N LEU A 125 6.95 46.62 -6.74
CA LEU A 125 5.76 45.78 -6.70
C LEU A 125 4.97 45.84 -8.00
N ALA A 126 4.78 47.03 -8.57
CA ALA A 126 4.06 47.20 -9.84
C ALA A 126 4.81 46.59 -11.04
N GLN A 127 6.14 46.72 -11.09
CA GLN A 127 6.96 46.08 -12.13
C GLN A 127 6.93 44.56 -12.01
N ARG A 128 7.01 44.02 -10.79
CA ARG A 128 6.88 42.59 -10.53
C ARG A 128 5.51 42.06 -10.94
N ASP A 129 4.43 42.75 -10.58
CA ASP A 129 3.07 42.38 -10.97
C ASP A 129 2.87 42.45 -12.49
N LYS A 130 3.50 43.43 -13.17
CA LYS A 130 3.51 43.51 -14.63
C LYS A 130 4.20 42.28 -15.24
N ILE A 131 5.37 41.90 -14.74
CA ILE A 131 6.10 40.70 -15.21
C ILE A 131 5.29 39.43 -14.92
N LEU A 132 4.67 39.31 -13.74
CA LEU A 132 3.79 38.19 -13.40
C LEU A 132 2.53 38.15 -14.25
N ARG A 133 2.00 39.29 -14.69
CA ARG A 133 0.87 39.33 -15.62
C ARG A 133 1.29 38.94 -17.04
N GLU A 134 2.45 39.42 -17.49
CA GLU A 134 2.97 39.20 -18.84
C GLU A 134 3.49 37.76 -19.05
N TYR A 135 4.11 37.17 -18.02
CA TYR A 135 4.73 35.84 -18.10
C TYR A 135 4.13 34.80 -17.14
N GLY A 136 3.44 35.24 -16.09
CA GLY A 136 2.74 34.34 -15.15
C GLY A 136 1.32 34.00 -15.58
N SER A 137 0.82 34.59 -16.67
CA SER A 137 -0.46 34.22 -17.28
C SER A 137 -0.25 33.31 -18.49
N VAL A 138 -0.10 32.01 -18.24
CA VAL A 138 -0.53 31.00 -19.21
C VAL A 138 -1.96 30.62 -18.84
N GLY A 139 -2.90 31.54 -19.08
CA GLY A 139 -4.33 31.30 -18.92
C GLY A 139 -5.08 32.44 -18.25
N ASP A 140 -5.27 33.56 -18.95
CA ASP A 140 -6.33 34.50 -18.61
C ASP A 140 -7.67 33.83 -19.00
N SER A 141 -8.23 33.08 -18.06
CA SER A 141 -9.54 32.45 -18.17
C SER A 141 -10.55 33.32 -17.43
N GLU A 142 -11.38 34.04 -18.19
CA GLU A 142 -12.60 34.64 -17.65
C GLU A 142 -13.68 33.56 -17.51
N MET A 143 -14.42 33.59 -16.40
CA MET A 143 -15.61 32.75 -16.21
C MET A 143 -16.82 33.44 -16.84
N ASP A 144 -17.61 32.69 -17.61
CA ASP A 144 -18.92 33.17 -18.07
C ASP A 144 -19.97 33.17 -16.94
N GLU A 145 -21.15 33.72 -17.22
CA GLU A 145 -22.27 33.82 -16.26
C GLU A 145 -22.79 32.45 -15.78
N ASP A 146 -22.39 31.34 -16.43
CA ASP A 146 -22.70 29.97 -16.05
C ASP A 146 -21.52 29.25 -15.34
N GLY A 147 -20.42 29.95 -15.08
CA GLY A 147 -19.25 29.44 -14.34
C GLY A 147 -18.29 28.58 -15.16
N ASN A 148 -18.36 28.61 -16.49
CA ASN A 148 -17.43 27.92 -17.38
C ASN A 148 -16.23 28.82 -17.72
N VAL A 149 -15.05 28.22 -17.75
CA VAL A 149 -13.78 28.89 -18.08
C VAL A 149 -13.68 29.07 -19.60
N ILE A 150 -13.76 30.31 -20.09
CA ILE A 150 -13.55 30.66 -21.49
C ILE A 150 -12.10 31.12 -21.67
N VAL A 151 -11.34 30.41 -22.50
CA VAL A 151 -9.99 30.82 -22.90
C VAL A 151 -10.11 31.65 -24.18
N ARG A 152 -9.85 32.96 -24.11
CA ARG A 152 -9.69 33.76 -25.34
C ARG A 152 -8.40 33.35 -26.03
N ALA A 153 -8.53 32.59 -27.12
CA ALA A 153 -7.41 32.31 -28.01
C ALA A 153 -6.96 33.61 -28.68
N GLN A 154 -5.89 34.22 -28.19
CA GLN A 154 -5.12 35.12 -29.04
C GLN A 154 -4.52 34.29 -30.17
N LYS A 155 -4.85 34.63 -31.42
CA LYS A 155 -4.18 34.11 -32.61
C LYS A 155 -2.71 34.53 -32.54
N THR A 156 -1.86 33.66 -32.01
CA THR A 156 -0.44 33.66 -32.34
C THR A 156 -0.24 32.68 -33.48
N GLU A 157 0.26 33.21 -34.59
CA GLU A 157 0.57 32.46 -35.79
C GLU A 157 1.50 31.29 -35.48
N ASP A 158 1.20 30.21 -36.18
CA ASP A 158 1.73 28.86 -36.03
C ASP A 158 3.20 28.80 -36.49
N LEU A 159 4.13 29.03 -35.57
CA LEU A 159 5.56 28.78 -35.77
C LEU A 159 6.19 28.21 -34.50
N GLY A 160 6.12 26.89 -34.33
CA GLY A 160 6.94 26.20 -33.32
C GLY A 160 6.52 24.76 -33.09
N ALA A 161 7.49 23.85 -33.20
CA ALA A 161 7.34 22.40 -33.06
C ALA A 161 6.39 21.98 -31.92
N VAL A 162 5.48 21.05 -32.23
CA VAL A 162 4.51 20.47 -31.30
C VAL A 162 5.24 19.88 -30.10
N ASN A 163 5.22 20.62 -28.98
CA ASN A 163 5.88 20.22 -27.75
C ASN A 163 5.02 19.17 -27.01
N THR A 164 5.46 17.91 -27.05
CA THR A 164 4.81 16.74 -26.44
C THR A 164 4.67 16.82 -24.92
N ASN A 165 5.50 17.62 -24.24
CA ASN A 165 5.40 17.83 -22.79
C ASN A 165 4.18 18.72 -22.45
N ARG A 166 3.79 19.65 -23.34
CA ARG A 166 2.61 20.50 -23.17
C ARG A 166 1.31 19.69 -23.27
N THR A 167 1.28 18.65 -24.09
CA THR A 167 0.14 17.73 -24.17
C THR A 167 0.05 16.84 -22.94
N GLN A 168 1.18 16.36 -22.41
CA GLN A 168 1.20 15.51 -21.21
C GLN A 168 0.74 16.27 -19.96
N GLY A 169 1.14 17.54 -19.79
CA GLY A 169 0.66 18.38 -18.69
C GLY A 169 -0.85 18.61 -18.72
N LYS A 170 -1.42 18.87 -19.90
CA LYS A 170 -2.88 19.01 -20.09
C LYS A 170 -3.65 17.73 -19.77
N VAL A 171 -3.10 16.58 -20.16
CA VAL A 171 -3.72 15.28 -19.87
C VAL A 171 -3.69 14.98 -18.38
N ALA A 172 -2.58 15.28 -17.69
CA ALA A 172 -2.48 15.11 -16.23
C ALA A 172 -3.45 16.01 -15.48
N GLU A 173 -3.60 17.27 -15.90
CA GLU A 173 -4.54 18.22 -15.29
C GLU A 173 -6.00 17.84 -15.55
N GLN A 174 -6.34 17.41 -16.77
CA GLN A 174 -7.66 16.87 -17.09
C GLN A 174 -7.97 15.61 -16.29
N ALA A 175 -7.01 14.69 -16.14
CA ALA A 175 -7.18 13.47 -15.35
C ALA A 175 -7.45 13.77 -13.87
N MET A 176 -6.74 14.75 -13.29
CA MET A 176 -6.98 15.20 -11.91
C MET A 176 -8.36 15.84 -11.75
N ARG A 177 -8.78 16.67 -12.72
CA ARG A 177 -10.11 17.30 -12.72
C ARG A 177 -11.24 16.29 -12.85
N GLU A 178 -11.09 15.30 -13.74
CA GLU A 178 -12.06 14.22 -13.87
C GLU A 178 -12.12 13.33 -12.63
N LYS A 179 -10.99 13.05 -11.98
CA LYS A 179 -10.94 12.29 -10.73
C LYS A 179 -11.69 13.01 -9.61
N MET A 180 -11.43 14.30 -9.42
CA MET A 180 -12.13 15.13 -8.43
C MET A 180 -13.63 15.21 -8.70
N LYS A 181 -14.03 15.35 -9.96
CA LYS A 181 -15.46 15.35 -10.35
C LYS A 181 -16.12 14.00 -10.06
N LYS A 182 -15.47 12.89 -10.42
CA LYS A 182 -15.98 11.53 -10.15
C LYS A 182 -16.11 11.26 -8.66
N GLU A 183 -15.13 11.67 -7.85
CA GLU A 183 -15.17 11.51 -6.38
C GLU A 183 -16.29 12.35 -5.75
N HIS A 184 -16.47 13.59 -6.20
CA HIS A 184 -17.58 14.45 -5.76
C HIS A 184 -18.94 13.85 -6.13
N ASP A 185 -19.13 13.44 -7.38
CA ASP A 185 -20.39 12.85 -7.85
C ASP A 185 -20.69 11.52 -7.14
N ALA A 186 -19.68 10.71 -6.84
CA ALA A 186 -19.81 9.49 -6.05
C ALA A 186 -20.23 9.77 -4.60
N LYS A 187 -19.65 10.80 -3.98
CA LYS A 187 -20.01 11.22 -2.62
C LYS A 187 -21.45 11.71 -2.56
N VAL A 188 -21.87 12.55 -3.51
CA VAL A 188 -23.25 13.07 -3.59
C VAL A 188 -24.25 11.92 -3.80
N LYS A 189 -23.95 10.95 -4.67
CA LYS A 189 -24.82 9.77 -4.85
C LYS A 189 -24.95 8.96 -3.56
N ARG A 190 -23.85 8.70 -2.87
CA ARG A 190 -23.85 7.95 -1.60
C ARG A 190 -24.64 8.66 -0.51
N GLU A 191 -24.50 9.97 -0.39
CA GLU A 191 -25.27 10.78 0.56
C GLU A 191 -26.77 10.77 0.21
N LYS A 192 -27.11 10.86 -1.09
CA LYS A 192 -28.50 10.77 -1.55
C LYS A 192 -29.13 9.41 -1.25
N GLU A 193 -28.42 8.32 -1.49
CA GLU A 193 -28.90 6.96 -1.20
C GLU A 193 -29.09 6.73 0.32
N LEU A 194 -28.19 7.24 1.16
CA LEU A 194 -28.33 7.18 2.61
C LEU A 194 -29.56 7.95 3.10
N LEU A 195 -29.81 9.14 2.55
CA LEU A 195 -30.96 9.96 2.89
C LEU A 195 -32.29 9.29 2.48
N GLU A 196 -32.34 8.69 1.30
CA GLU A 196 -33.52 7.96 0.83
C GLU A 196 -33.77 6.68 1.66
N ALA A 197 -32.72 5.96 2.04
CA ALA A 197 -32.83 4.79 2.91
C ALA A 197 -33.36 5.16 4.31
N ASP A 198 -32.93 6.29 4.88
CA ASP A 198 -33.42 6.79 6.16
C ASP A 198 -34.90 7.22 6.09
N ARG A 199 -35.31 7.90 5.00
CA ARG A 199 -36.72 8.23 4.74
C ARG A 199 -37.59 6.98 4.65
N LEU A 200 -37.14 5.94 3.94
CA LEU A 200 -37.87 4.69 3.81
C LEU A 200 -38.00 3.93 5.14
N ARG A 201 -36.97 3.99 6.00
CA ARG A 201 -37.03 3.43 7.37
C ARG A 201 -38.03 4.18 8.24
N LYS A 202 -38.01 5.51 8.20
CA LYS A 202 -38.96 6.38 8.92
C LYS A 202 -40.41 6.12 8.49
N ASP A 203 -40.67 6.03 7.19
CA ASP A 203 -42.01 5.72 6.66
C ASP A 203 -42.49 4.32 7.04
N LYS A 204 -41.61 3.31 7.00
CA LYS A 204 -41.94 1.96 7.48
C LYS A 204 -42.28 1.95 8.96
N SER A 205 -41.52 2.68 9.79
CA SER A 205 -41.83 2.80 11.21
C SER A 205 -43.14 3.53 11.49
N ALA A 206 -43.44 4.62 10.77
CA ALA A 206 -44.69 5.38 10.89
C ALA A 206 -45.93 4.57 10.46
N LYS A 207 -45.83 3.77 9.39
CA LYS A 207 -46.89 2.86 8.96
C LYS A 207 -47.11 1.71 9.96
N ARG A 208 -46.06 1.26 10.64
CA ARG A 208 -46.13 0.21 11.67
C ARG A 208 -46.76 0.71 12.97
N THR A 209 -46.51 1.96 13.36
CA THR A 209 -47.10 2.57 14.56
C THR A 209 -48.57 2.94 14.35
N GLN A 210 -48.97 3.48 13.19
CA GLN A 210 -50.39 3.77 12.90
C GLN A 210 -51.29 2.52 12.86
N LYS A 211 -50.78 1.39 12.34
CA LYS A 211 -51.52 0.10 12.39
C LYS A 211 -51.79 -0.34 13.84
N ARG A 212 -50.85 -0.07 14.75
CA ARG A 212 -50.94 -0.48 16.16
C ARG A 212 -51.88 0.41 16.98
N GLU A 213 -52.04 1.68 16.61
CA GLU A 213 -53.06 2.57 17.22
C GLU A 213 -54.48 2.27 16.74
N LYS A 214 -54.70 2.01 15.44
CA LYS A 214 -56.03 1.58 14.94
C LYS A 214 -56.51 0.29 15.59
N GLN A 215 -55.60 -0.61 15.97
CA GLN A 215 -55.92 -1.86 16.65
C GLN A 215 -56.17 -1.69 18.16
N ARG A 216 -55.81 -0.53 18.75
CA ARG A 216 -56.05 -0.20 20.17
C ARG A 216 -57.27 0.70 20.38
N GLY A 217 -57.76 1.37 19.34
CA GLY A 217 -58.95 2.23 19.39
C GLY A 217 -60.27 1.54 18.98
N CYS A 218 -60.23 0.27 18.60
CA CYS A 218 -61.41 -0.57 18.39
C CYS A 218 -61.37 -1.72 19.40
N GLY A 219 -61.75 -1.43 20.64
CA GLY A 219 -61.96 -2.36 21.73
C GLY A 219 -63.00 -1.78 22.66
#